data_AF-A0A956P8G5-F1
#
_entry.id   AF-A0A956P8G5-F1
#
_cell.length_a   1.000
_cell.length_b   1.000
_cell.length_c   1.000
_cell.angle_alpha   90.00
_cell.angle_beta   90.00
_cell.angle_gamma   90.00
#
_symmetry.space_group_name_H-M   'P 1'
#
loop_
_entity.id
_entity.type
_entity.pdbx_description
1 polymer ?
#
loop_
_entity_poly.entity_id
_entity_poly.type
_entity_poly.pdbx_seq_one_letter_code
_entity_poly.pdbx_strand_id
1 'polypeptide(L)'
;MRFLGGWRGHRILAVLLTAGLVAPVLAGATQPPAPGADIDPAVLALVRERMRAPVERGFTSRVRRAAAVRASGLEAASAKSTVSGAVSVPVIMAAFSNTPAIPYPVADLQTELFNGPWPTGTMSEFYDAMSYGNLEVNGKVHNWIVLPKSDTYYEGGVGCNGLCGSAKVGEFLRSSLDALDGSVNFGQYDNDGPDGVPNSGDDDGYVDFVAFVHPEYGGECGGTNIWSHRWQLSGWGGGDYATNDARSGGGFVRVSDYVIQPALACDGVDMIEIGVFAHEFGHAFGLPDFYDTDGTSEGAGNWALMAAGSWGGDDFSPDSPSYMSAWSKMFLGWIQPTVVSETTQGVALPASELTPAAVKLPFGVGVEPDQYFLVENREKIGFDASIRQGGLLIWHIDESKWNGFFNDANTSECIDGPVAGACGAAHYMKALEQADGRFDLERGMNRADAGDPFRAPVKTSFTPDTTPWSRDYAAVGAAWPSITNISAAGATMTFDVHYDAVVCNDADGDGYGDPASAACVSAAGDCDDANAAVHPDAEEIPGNGVDENCTGNEYCGSIPGRGGSAGALAAYGGMLGLFIAARRRR
;
A
#
# COMPACT_ATOMS: atom_id res chain seq x y z
N MET A 1 -69.35 30.22 -26.49
CA MET A 1 -69.41 31.70 -26.58
C MET A 1 -68.35 32.17 -27.57
N ARG A 2 -68.72 33.11 -28.46
CA ARG A 2 -67.95 33.71 -29.59
C ARG A 2 -66.59 34.27 -29.11
N PHE A 3 -65.48 34.30 -29.87
CA PHE A 3 -65.11 34.99 -31.13
C PHE A 3 -63.77 34.37 -31.61
N LEU A 4 -63.46 33.97 -32.85
CA LEU A 4 -63.33 34.61 -34.19
C LEU A 4 -62.24 35.69 -34.37
N GLY A 5 -61.30 35.39 -35.29
CA GLY A 5 -60.47 36.33 -36.09
C GLY A 5 -58.96 36.26 -35.76
N GLY A 6 -58.00 35.92 -36.63
CA GLY A 6 -57.94 35.80 -38.09
C GLY A 6 -57.16 36.97 -38.71
N TRP A 7 -55.97 36.72 -39.29
CA TRP A 7 -55.34 37.36 -40.49
C TRP A 7 -53.82 36.98 -40.58
N ARG A 8 -53.35 36.30 -41.64
CA ARG A 8 -52.80 36.81 -42.94
C ARG A 8 -51.62 37.79 -42.74
N GLY A 9 -50.42 37.68 -43.31
CA GLY A 9 -49.79 36.81 -44.32
C GLY A 9 -48.54 37.54 -44.88
N HIS A 10 -47.70 36.81 -45.66
CA HIS A 10 -46.61 37.24 -46.59
C HIS A 10 -45.14 36.88 -46.22
N ARG A 11 -44.66 35.76 -46.82
CA ARG A 11 -43.55 35.63 -47.82
C ARG A 11 -42.73 36.91 -48.09
N ILE A 12 -41.39 36.99 -48.18
CA ILE A 12 -40.24 36.11 -48.54
C ILE A 12 -38.96 36.87 -48.14
N LEU A 13 -37.91 36.23 -47.61
CA LEU A 13 -36.53 36.22 -48.16
C LEU A 13 -35.62 35.33 -47.29
N ALA A 14 -34.91 34.41 -47.94
CA ALA A 14 -33.98 33.47 -47.33
C ALA A 14 -32.65 34.14 -46.97
N VAL A 15 -32.11 33.82 -45.79
CA VAL A 15 -30.66 33.79 -45.54
C VAL A 15 -30.38 32.57 -44.65
N LEU A 16 -29.46 31.73 -45.12
CA LEU A 16 -28.88 30.58 -44.44
C LEU A 16 -28.26 31.00 -43.10
N LEU A 17 -28.46 30.20 -42.04
CA LEU A 17 -27.35 29.52 -41.33
C LEU A 17 -27.89 28.72 -40.12
N THR A 18 -27.52 27.43 -40.14
CA THR A 18 -27.20 26.51 -39.03
C THR A 18 -28.29 26.07 -38.05
N ALA A 19 -28.54 24.76 -38.15
CA ALA A 19 -29.31 23.88 -37.29
C ALA A 19 -29.02 24.06 -35.78
N GLY A 20 -30.08 24.35 -35.02
CA GLY A 20 -30.18 24.01 -33.61
C GLY A 20 -31.36 23.04 -33.46
N LEU A 21 -31.07 21.74 -33.39
CA LEU A 21 -32.06 20.73 -33.05
C LEU A 21 -32.14 20.63 -31.52
N VAL A 22 -33.26 21.10 -31.01
CA VAL A 22 -33.80 20.74 -29.70
C VAL A 22 -34.06 19.24 -29.69
N ALA A 23 -33.43 18.51 -28.77
CA ALA A 23 -33.83 17.15 -28.39
C ALA A 23 -34.42 17.18 -26.96
N PRO A 24 -35.46 16.38 -26.70
CA PRO A 24 -36.27 16.50 -25.49
C PRO A 24 -35.59 15.86 -24.28
N VAL A 25 -35.88 16.45 -23.13
CA VAL A 25 -35.70 15.85 -21.81
C VAL A 25 -36.52 14.56 -21.75
N LEU A 26 -35.83 13.43 -21.66
CA LEU A 26 -36.39 12.17 -21.18
C LEU A 26 -35.70 11.86 -19.86
N ALA A 27 -36.49 11.92 -18.79
CA ALA A 27 -36.15 11.37 -17.50
C ALA A 27 -35.92 9.86 -17.66
N GLY A 28 -34.65 9.46 -17.60
CA GLY A 28 -34.24 8.16 -17.10
C GLY A 28 -33.56 8.41 -15.78
N ALA A 29 -34.04 7.77 -14.71
CA ALA A 29 -33.32 7.72 -13.45
C ALA A 29 -31.94 7.13 -13.73
N THR A 30 -30.91 7.97 -13.69
CA THR A 30 -29.52 7.52 -13.70
C THR A 30 -29.27 6.99 -12.30
N GLN A 31 -29.14 5.67 -12.16
CA GLN A 31 -28.49 5.10 -10.98
C GLN A 31 -27.12 5.80 -10.84
N PRO A 32 -26.75 6.22 -9.62
CA PRO A 32 -25.41 6.76 -9.38
C PRO A 32 -24.35 5.71 -9.73
N PRO A 33 -23.12 6.12 -10.11
CA PRO A 33 -22.04 5.18 -10.37
C PRO A 33 -21.80 4.30 -9.13
N ALA A 34 -21.46 3.03 -9.37
CA ALA A 34 -21.22 2.06 -8.31
C ALA A 34 -20.01 2.48 -7.43
N PRO A 35 -19.99 2.10 -6.14
CA PRO A 35 -18.83 2.29 -5.26
C PRO A 35 -17.57 1.75 -5.95
N GLY A 36 -16.51 2.56 -6.01
CA GLY A 36 -15.30 2.22 -6.76
C GLY A 36 -15.20 2.76 -8.18
N ALA A 37 -15.72 3.96 -8.45
CA ALA A 37 -15.37 4.65 -9.70
C ALA A 37 -13.84 4.73 -9.85
N ASP A 38 -13.35 4.58 -11.09
CA ASP A 38 -11.95 4.88 -11.43
C ASP A 38 -11.55 6.19 -10.74
N ILE A 39 -10.52 6.12 -9.91
CA ILE A 39 -10.04 7.33 -9.24
C ILE A 39 -9.59 8.26 -10.36
N ASP A 40 -10.04 9.52 -10.34
CA ASP A 40 -9.62 10.48 -11.36
C ASP A 40 -8.09 10.48 -11.39
N PRO A 41 -7.43 10.18 -12.53
CA PRO A 41 -5.98 10.12 -12.61
C PRO A 41 -5.31 11.42 -12.15
N ALA A 42 -6.01 12.57 -12.23
CA ALA A 42 -5.54 13.83 -11.67
C ALA A 42 -5.58 13.84 -10.14
N VAL A 43 -6.61 13.25 -9.51
CA VAL A 43 -6.71 13.08 -8.06
C VAL A 43 -5.63 12.12 -7.58
N LEU A 44 -5.41 11.00 -8.26
CA LEU A 44 -4.33 10.05 -7.97
C LEU A 44 -2.95 10.69 -8.03
N ALA A 45 -2.68 11.47 -9.08
CA ALA A 45 -1.43 12.21 -9.21
C ALA A 45 -1.23 13.22 -8.07
N LEU A 46 -2.30 13.85 -7.57
CA LEU A 46 -2.26 14.80 -6.47
C LEU A 46 -2.11 14.11 -5.10
N VAL A 47 -2.79 12.97 -4.86
CA VAL A 47 -2.55 12.09 -3.70
C VAL A 47 -1.08 11.70 -3.67
N ARG A 48 -0.54 11.25 -4.82
CA ARG A 48 0.87 10.91 -5.00
C ARG A 48 1.81 12.07 -4.73
N GLU A 49 1.49 13.28 -5.20
CA GLU A 49 2.32 14.46 -4.98
C GLU A 49 2.33 14.90 -3.50
N ARG A 50 1.21 14.78 -2.80
CA ARG A 50 1.08 15.25 -1.41
C ARG A 50 1.53 14.24 -0.36
N MET A 51 1.41 12.94 -0.64
CA MET A 51 1.91 11.86 0.23
C MET A 51 3.44 11.67 0.15
N ARG A 52 4.13 12.37 -0.77
CA ARG A 52 5.59 12.32 -1.00
C ARG A 52 6.47 12.99 0.05
N ALA A 53 5.93 13.50 1.16
CA ALA A 53 6.72 14.14 2.20
C ALA A 53 6.86 13.21 3.43
N PRO A 54 7.98 12.51 3.63
CA PRO A 54 8.24 11.83 4.89
C PRO A 54 8.90 12.85 5.82
N VAL A 55 8.13 13.41 6.75
CA VAL A 55 8.71 13.96 7.98
C VAL A 55 8.28 13.04 9.12
N GLU A 56 9.10 12.03 9.37
CA GLU A 56 8.87 11.03 10.42
C GLU A 56 8.78 11.68 11.83
N ARG A 57 7.57 11.77 12.41
CA ARG A 57 7.30 12.22 13.79
C ARG A 57 6.11 11.43 14.35
N GLY A 58 6.00 11.32 15.68
CA GLY A 58 4.89 10.62 16.34
C GLY A 58 4.93 9.09 16.24
N PHE A 59 3.82 8.47 16.63
CA PHE A 59 3.57 7.02 16.67
C PHE A 59 4.03 6.26 15.41
N THR A 60 3.68 6.76 14.22
CA THR A 60 4.04 6.14 12.92
C THR A 60 5.54 5.99 12.71
N SER A 61 6.34 6.95 13.16
CA SER A 61 7.79 6.92 13.02
C SER A 61 8.44 5.83 13.87
N ARG A 62 7.86 5.54 15.04
CA ARG A 62 8.29 4.43 15.89
C ARG A 62 7.94 3.10 15.24
N VAL A 63 6.71 2.93 14.77
CA VAL A 63 6.27 1.70 14.10
C VAL A 63 7.14 1.40 12.88
N ARG A 64 7.40 2.40 12.02
CA ARG A 64 8.23 2.22 10.81
C ARG A 64 9.68 1.89 11.11
N ARG A 65 10.34 2.65 11.99
CA ARG A 65 11.73 2.35 12.39
C ARG A 65 11.85 0.93 12.94
N ALA A 66 10.83 0.50 13.66
CA ALA A 66 10.87 -0.75 14.37
C ALA A 66 10.44 -1.95 13.48
N ALA A 67 9.58 -1.73 12.48
CA ALA A 67 9.33 -2.67 11.38
C ALA A 67 10.59 -2.87 10.51
N ALA A 68 11.32 -1.80 10.16
CA ALA A 68 12.57 -1.89 9.42
C ALA A 68 13.65 -2.73 10.15
N VAL A 69 13.69 -2.65 11.49
CA VAL A 69 14.58 -3.48 12.31
C VAL A 69 14.18 -4.96 12.27
N ARG A 70 12.89 -5.30 12.20
CA ARG A 70 12.43 -6.69 12.04
C ARG A 70 12.82 -7.29 10.68
N ALA A 71 12.67 -6.52 9.61
CA ALA A 71 13.11 -6.94 8.27
C ALA A 71 14.62 -7.29 8.25
N SER A 72 15.44 -6.60 9.05
CA SER A 72 16.88 -6.86 9.19
C SER A 72 17.28 -8.09 10.03
N GLY A 73 16.33 -8.84 10.61
CA GLY A 73 16.62 -10.09 11.35
C GLY A 73 17.31 -9.93 12.72
N LEU A 74 17.36 -8.72 13.29
CA LEU A 74 17.97 -8.46 14.61
C LEU A 74 16.97 -8.70 15.76
N GLU A 75 16.97 -9.90 16.35
CA GLU A 75 15.99 -10.32 17.37
C GLU A 75 15.97 -9.47 18.67
N ALA A 76 17.10 -8.90 19.10
CA ALA A 76 17.21 -8.30 20.43
C ALA A 76 16.52 -6.92 20.59
N ALA A 77 16.06 -6.30 19.50
CA ALA A 77 15.30 -5.05 19.51
C ALA A 77 13.77 -5.26 19.33
N SER A 78 13.34 -6.51 19.10
CA SER A 78 12.01 -6.89 18.61
C SER A 78 10.83 -6.56 19.55
N ALA A 79 11.07 -6.43 20.87
CA ALA A 79 10.02 -6.22 21.86
C ALA A 79 9.45 -4.77 21.94
N LYS A 80 10.00 -3.80 21.18
CA LYS A 80 9.62 -2.36 21.28
C LYS A 80 8.91 -1.79 20.03
N SER A 81 8.32 -2.64 19.19
CA SER A 81 7.86 -2.25 17.85
C SER A 81 6.42 -2.62 17.49
N THR A 82 5.70 -3.30 18.39
CA THR A 82 4.34 -3.78 18.12
C THR A 82 3.34 -2.65 18.37
N VAL A 83 2.44 -2.41 17.41
CA VAL A 83 1.26 -1.55 17.64
C VAL A 83 0.36 -2.27 18.63
N SER A 84 0.36 -1.81 19.87
CA SER A 84 -0.28 -2.52 20.98
C SER A 84 -0.67 -1.58 22.12
N GLY A 85 -1.42 -2.11 23.08
CA GLY A 85 -1.92 -1.37 24.23
C GLY A 85 -3.21 -0.61 23.89
N ALA A 86 -3.58 0.31 24.78
CA ALA A 86 -4.73 1.17 24.58
C ALA A 86 -4.32 2.46 23.88
N VAL A 87 -4.92 2.75 22.73
CA VAL A 87 -4.73 4.01 22.00
C VAL A 87 -6.03 4.80 22.09
N SER A 88 -5.97 6.00 22.65
CA SER A 88 -7.12 6.92 22.70
C SER A 88 -7.01 7.94 21.57
N VAL A 89 -8.06 8.09 20.77
CA VAL A 89 -8.08 8.96 19.59
C VAL A 89 -9.11 10.09 19.75
N PRO A 90 -8.73 11.37 19.53
CA PRO A 90 -9.68 12.47 19.43
C PRO A 90 -10.32 12.48 18.03
N VAL A 91 -11.66 12.42 17.99
CA VAL A 91 -12.44 12.57 16.77
C VAL A 91 -13.09 13.95 16.75
N ILE A 92 -12.71 14.80 15.81
CA ILE A 92 -13.16 16.19 15.67
C ILE A 92 -14.06 16.32 14.46
N MET A 93 -15.34 16.65 14.70
CA MET A 93 -16.32 16.84 13.63
C MET A 93 -16.51 18.32 13.34
N ALA A 94 -16.37 18.71 12.08
CA ALA A 94 -16.49 20.09 11.66
C ALA A 94 -17.39 20.23 10.43
N ALA A 95 -18.43 21.04 10.57
CA ALA A 95 -19.34 21.44 9.51
C ALA A 95 -18.85 22.71 8.82
N PHE A 96 -19.21 22.85 7.54
CA PHE A 96 -18.97 24.06 6.76
C PHE A 96 -20.04 25.12 7.06
N SER A 97 -19.79 26.38 6.69
CA SER A 97 -20.75 27.47 6.92
C SER A 97 -22.04 27.34 6.10
N ASN A 98 -22.00 26.55 5.03
CA ASN A 98 -23.14 26.22 4.18
C ASN A 98 -23.70 24.81 4.40
N THR A 99 -23.20 24.06 5.40
CA THR A 99 -23.78 22.77 5.77
C THR A 99 -25.24 22.97 6.19
N PRO A 100 -26.21 22.36 5.51
CA PRO A 100 -27.63 22.69 5.69
C PRO A 100 -28.18 22.23 7.05
N ALA A 101 -27.70 21.09 7.55
CA ALA A 101 -28.01 20.54 8.85
C ALA A 101 -26.84 19.66 9.33
N ILE A 102 -26.70 19.54 10.64
CA ILE A 102 -25.76 18.58 11.22
C ILE A 102 -26.21 17.15 10.86
N PRO A 103 -25.34 16.31 10.25
CA PRO A 103 -25.69 14.98 9.76
C PRO A 103 -26.38 14.07 10.80
N TYR A 104 -25.76 13.93 11.97
CA TYR A 104 -26.24 13.07 13.06
C TYR A 104 -25.70 13.53 14.42
N PRO A 105 -26.34 13.09 15.53
CA PRO A 105 -25.83 13.29 16.88
C PRO A 105 -24.44 12.67 17.09
N VAL A 106 -23.59 13.38 17.85
CA VAL A 106 -22.25 12.92 18.29
C VAL A 106 -22.28 11.53 18.94
N ALA A 107 -23.36 11.23 19.67
CA ALA A 107 -23.52 9.98 20.40
C ALA A 107 -23.58 8.75 19.47
N ASP A 108 -24.06 8.92 18.23
CA ASP A 108 -24.22 7.81 17.29
C ASP A 108 -22.84 7.36 16.80
N LEU A 109 -22.03 8.29 16.29
CA LEU A 109 -20.64 8.00 15.88
C LEU A 109 -19.77 7.56 17.07
N GLN A 110 -19.95 8.11 18.27
CA GLN A 110 -19.25 7.62 19.47
C GLN A 110 -19.61 6.17 19.78
N THR A 111 -20.87 5.77 19.55
CA THR A 111 -21.33 4.41 19.80
C THR A 111 -20.80 3.44 18.76
N GLU A 112 -20.85 3.81 17.48
CA GLU A 112 -20.32 3.02 16.38
C GLU A 112 -18.80 2.85 16.48
N LEU A 113 -18.05 3.91 16.79
CA LEU A 113 -16.60 3.80 16.84
C LEU A 113 -16.10 3.10 18.11
N PHE A 114 -16.60 3.47 19.29
CA PHE A 114 -15.90 3.13 20.54
C PHE A 114 -16.74 2.49 21.64
N ASN A 115 -18.00 2.88 21.82
CA ASN A 115 -18.74 2.43 23.01
C ASN A 115 -19.48 1.11 22.82
N GLY A 116 -20.07 0.92 21.64
CA GLY A 116 -20.99 -0.17 21.36
C GLY A 116 -22.21 -0.25 22.30
N PRO A 117 -23.02 -1.31 22.16
CA PRO A 117 -23.00 -2.24 21.04
C PRO A 117 -23.45 -1.56 19.74
N TRP A 118 -22.87 -1.96 18.60
CA TRP A 118 -23.29 -1.54 17.26
C TRP A 118 -23.73 -2.77 16.45
N PRO A 119 -24.71 -2.68 15.53
CA PRO A 119 -25.29 -3.86 14.88
C PRO A 119 -24.29 -4.79 14.17
N THR A 120 -23.23 -4.22 13.58
CA THR A 120 -22.19 -4.95 12.83
C THR A 120 -20.87 -5.05 13.59
N GLY A 121 -20.86 -4.58 14.83
CA GLY A 121 -19.66 -4.39 15.64
C GLY A 121 -19.08 -2.99 15.51
N THR A 122 -18.28 -2.60 16.50
CA THR A 122 -17.64 -1.27 16.55
C THR A 122 -16.27 -1.27 15.89
N MET A 123 -15.75 -0.08 15.61
CA MET A 123 -14.35 0.09 15.20
C MET A 123 -13.36 -0.45 16.26
N SER A 124 -13.65 -0.28 17.55
CA SER A 124 -12.88 -0.87 18.64
C SER A 124 -12.88 -2.41 18.58
N GLU A 125 -14.04 -3.03 18.39
CA GLU A 125 -14.17 -4.49 18.27
C GLU A 125 -13.48 -5.03 17.02
N PHE A 126 -13.52 -4.27 15.92
CA PHE A 126 -12.82 -4.60 14.68
C PHE A 126 -11.30 -4.70 14.88
N TYR A 127 -10.68 -3.66 15.45
CA TYR A 127 -9.24 -3.64 15.72
C TYR A 127 -8.81 -4.64 16.79
N ASP A 128 -9.61 -4.83 17.84
CA ASP A 128 -9.36 -5.85 18.87
C ASP A 128 -9.32 -7.26 18.25
N ALA A 129 -10.32 -7.58 17.42
CA ALA A 129 -10.44 -8.88 16.77
C ALA A 129 -9.25 -9.18 15.84
N MET A 130 -8.91 -8.29 14.92
CA MET A 130 -7.83 -8.55 13.95
C MET A 130 -6.41 -8.40 14.52
N SER A 131 -6.27 -7.71 15.65
CA SER A 131 -5.02 -7.63 16.41
C SER A 131 -4.86 -8.74 17.45
N TYR A 132 -5.87 -9.59 17.63
CA TYR A 132 -5.90 -10.67 18.63
C TYR A 132 -5.76 -10.16 20.07
N GLY A 133 -6.38 -9.02 20.36
CA GLY A 133 -6.30 -8.34 21.66
C GLY A 133 -4.97 -7.62 21.93
N ASN A 134 -4.11 -7.46 20.92
CA ASN A 134 -2.88 -6.68 21.08
C ASN A 134 -3.16 -5.18 21.15
N LEU A 135 -4.17 -4.69 20.41
CA LEU A 135 -4.50 -3.28 20.32
C LEU A 135 -5.96 -3.04 20.74
N GLU A 136 -6.13 -2.14 21.71
CA GLU A 136 -7.43 -1.60 22.11
C GLU A 136 -7.54 -0.17 21.56
N VAL A 137 -8.38 0.03 20.54
CA VAL A 137 -8.66 1.37 20.01
C VAL A 137 -9.82 1.98 20.80
N ASN A 138 -9.59 3.11 21.43
CA ASN A 138 -10.57 3.90 22.14
C ASN A 138 -10.59 5.34 21.62
N GLY A 139 -11.56 6.14 22.04
CA GLY A 139 -11.56 7.54 21.66
C GLY A 139 -12.75 8.35 22.15
N LYS A 140 -12.68 9.64 21.83
CA LYS A 140 -13.71 10.61 22.14
C LYS A 140 -14.12 11.36 20.89
N VAL A 141 -15.40 11.23 20.52
CA VAL A 141 -16.04 12.08 19.51
C VAL A 141 -16.49 13.38 20.18
N HIS A 142 -15.95 14.48 19.67
CA HIS A 142 -16.23 15.84 20.14
C HIS A 142 -17.44 16.44 19.42
N ASN A 143 -18.03 17.47 20.01
CA ASN A 143 -19.19 18.13 19.43
C ASN A 143 -18.88 18.74 18.06
N TRP A 144 -19.89 18.74 17.19
CA TRP A 144 -19.83 19.45 15.91
C TRP A 144 -19.47 20.92 16.09
N ILE A 145 -18.51 21.36 15.29
CA ILE A 145 -18.09 22.76 15.18
C ILE A 145 -18.56 23.27 13.82
N VAL A 146 -19.08 24.50 13.76
CA VAL A 146 -19.39 25.13 12.46
C VAL A 146 -18.28 26.10 12.11
N LEU A 147 -17.53 25.79 11.06
CA LEU A 147 -16.46 26.64 10.56
C LEU A 147 -17.03 27.77 9.68
N PRO A 148 -16.32 28.91 9.57
CA PRO A 148 -16.87 30.11 8.93
C PRO A 148 -16.88 30.09 7.40
N LYS A 149 -16.26 29.10 6.74
CA LYS A 149 -16.16 29.02 5.27
C LYS A 149 -16.96 27.83 4.72
N SER A 150 -17.31 27.92 3.44
CA SER A 150 -18.11 26.91 2.75
C SER A 150 -17.27 25.70 2.33
N ASP A 151 -17.93 24.60 1.99
CA ASP A 151 -17.37 23.41 1.33
C ASP A 151 -16.32 23.75 0.24
N THR A 152 -16.72 24.53 -0.76
CA THR A 152 -15.97 24.92 -1.97
C THR A 152 -14.68 25.66 -1.61
N TYR A 153 -14.66 26.37 -0.48
CA TYR A 153 -13.46 27.05 -0.01
C TYR A 153 -12.42 26.05 0.50
N TYR A 154 -12.85 25.06 1.28
CA TYR A 154 -12.00 24.05 1.88
C TYR A 154 -11.59 22.98 0.88
N GLU A 155 -12.53 22.52 0.06
CA GLU A 155 -12.34 21.47 -0.95
C GLU A 155 -11.58 21.94 -2.18
N GLY A 156 -11.68 23.23 -2.50
CA GLY A 156 -11.12 23.79 -3.71
C GLY A 156 -12.04 23.62 -4.92
N GLY A 157 -11.44 23.68 -6.12
CA GLY A 157 -12.18 23.59 -7.38
C GLY A 157 -12.57 22.15 -7.76
N VAL A 158 -13.25 21.99 -8.90
CA VAL A 158 -13.58 20.67 -9.46
C VAL A 158 -12.31 19.84 -9.69
N GLY A 159 -12.37 18.55 -9.34
CA GLY A 159 -11.24 17.61 -9.45
C GLY A 159 -10.15 17.81 -8.39
N CYS A 160 -10.42 18.62 -7.37
CA CYS A 160 -9.48 18.89 -6.30
C CYS A 160 -9.63 17.92 -5.13
N ASN A 161 -10.88 17.62 -4.74
CA ASN A 161 -11.23 16.77 -3.59
C ASN A 161 -10.43 17.09 -2.31
N GLY A 162 -10.14 18.37 -2.08
CA GLY A 162 -9.30 18.82 -0.96
C GLY A 162 -7.78 18.65 -1.16
N LEU A 163 -7.33 18.03 -2.24
CA LEU A 163 -5.95 17.59 -2.48
C LEU A 163 -5.14 18.44 -3.48
N CYS A 164 -5.71 19.51 -4.03
CA CYS A 164 -4.99 20.41 -4.93
C CYS A 164 -4.60 21.75 -4.27
N GLY A 165 -3.70 22.52 -4.88
CA GLY A 165 -3.15 23.75 -4.28
C GLY A 165 -4.17 24.86 -3.97
N SER A 166 -5.35 24.83 -4.58
CA SER A 166 -6.43 25.78 -4.29
C SER A 166 -7.24 25.40 -3.05
N ALA A 167 -7.26 24.12 -2.65
CA ALA A 167 -7.91 23.67 -1.44
C ALA A 167 -7.35 24.34 -0.16
N LYS A 168 -8.17 24.36 0.88
CA LYS A 168 -7.86 24.95 2.19
C LYS A 168 -8.11 23.95 3.33
N VAL A 169 -7.95 22.65 3.07
CA VAL A 169 -8.07 21.60 4.10
C VAL A 169 -7.15 21.88 5.30
N GLY A 170 -5.90 22.31 5.09
CA GLY A 170 -5.04 22.73 6.21
C GLY A 170 -5.64 23.82 7.12
N GLU A 171 -6.43 24.75 6.57
CA GLU A 171 -7.17 25.76 7.33
C GLU A 171 -8.42 25.17 8.01
N PHE A 172 -9.11 24.23 7.37
CA PHE A 172 -10.20 23.45 7.98
C PHE A 172 -9.72 22.75 9.27
N LEU A 173 -8.60 22.02 9.17
CA LEU A 173 -8.05 21.26 10.29
C LEU A 173 -7.61 22.18 11.43
N ARG A 174 -6.83 23.24 11.12
CA ARG A 174 -6.38 24.21 12.12
C ARG A 174 -7.51 24.97 12.79
N SER A 175 -8.50 25.42 12.01
CA SER A 175 -9.66 26.14 12.58
C SER A 175 -10.49 25.24 13.50
N SER A 176 -10.54 23.94 13.21
CA SER A 176 -11.20 22.95 14.06
C SER A 176 -10.43 22.72 15.36
N LEU A 177 -9.09 22.65 15.30
CA LEU A 177 -8.23 22.58 16.48
C LEU A 177 -8.35 23.85 17.33
N ASP A 178 -8.26 25.04 16.72
CA ASP A 178 -8.40 26.34 17.42
C ASP A 178 -9.73 26.46 18.18
N ALA A 179 -10.80 25.90 17.62
CA ALA A 179 -12.11 25.92 18.25
C ALA A 179 -12.22 24.99 19.47
N LEU A 180 -11.38 23.94 19.56
CA LEU A 180 -11.43 22.96 20.65
C LEU A 180 -10.31 23.07 21.67
N ASP A 181 -9.15 23.62 21.29
CA ASP A 181 -7.93 23.70 22.12
C ASP A 181 -8.20 24.29 23.51
N GLY A 182 -9.06 25.31 23.62
CA GLY A 182 -9.42 25.88 24.93
C GLY A 182 -10.24 24.98 25.86
N SER A 183 -10.71 23.82 25.39
CA SER A 183 -11.68 22.97 26.09
C SER A 183 -11.35 21.47 26.08
N VAL A 184 -10.52 21.02 25.14
CA VAL A 184 -10.06 19.64 25.00
C VAL A 184 -8.61 19.57 25.46
N ASN A 185 -8.33 18.69 26.41
CA ASN A 185 -6.95 18.40 26.80
C ASN A 185 -6.37 17.37 25.83
N PHE A 186 -5.59 17.84 24.87
CA PHE A 186 -4.96 17.00 23.85
C PHE A 186 -3.87 16.09 24.41
N GLY A 187 -3.28 16.41 25.56
CA GLY A 187 -2.33 15.52 26.23
C GLY A 187 -2.93 14.17 26.64
N GLN A 188 -4.26 14.00 26.61
CA GLN A 188 -4.90 12.70 26.81
C GLN A 188 -4.74 11.73 25.63
N TYR A 189 -4.16 12.18 24.52
CA TYR A 189 -4.05 11.43 23.27
C TYR A 189 -2.59 11.31 22.77
N ASP A 190 -1.63 11.70 23.61
CA ASP A 190 -0.19 11.45 23.47
C ASP A 190 0.06 10.10 24.13
N ASN A 191 -0.30 8.99 23.46
CA ASN A 191 -0.34 7.65 24.05
C ASN A 191 1.00 6.88 23.86
N ASP A 192 2.04 7.52 23.34
CA ASP A 192 3.27 6.85 22.90
C ASP A 192 4.33 6.68 24.00
N GLY A 193 4.00 5.94 25.05
CA GLY A 193 4.88 5.68 26.18
C GLY A 193 5.08 4.19 26.45
N PRO A 194 6.28 3.71 26.84
CA PRO A 194 6.46 2.37 27.39
C PRO A 194 5.49 2.00 28.52
N ASP A 195 4.98 2.98 29.27
CA ASP A 195 4.01 2.73 30.34
C ASP A 195 2.54 2.69 29.88
N GLY A 196 2.26 3.05 28.62
CA GLY A 196 0.91 3.06 28.05
C GLY A 196 -0.04 4.07 28.70
N VAL A 197 0.49 5.06 29.42
CA VAL A 197 -0.29 6.11 30.09
C VAL A 197 -0.12 7.41 29.30
N PRO A 198 -1.22 8.03 28.81
CA PRO A 198 -1.08 9.23 27.99
C PRO A 198 -0.40 10.41 28.72
N ASN A 199 0.56 11.06 28.06
CA ASN A 199 1.38 12.18 28.55
C ASN A 199 1.99 11.93 29.95
N SER A 200 2.44 10.70 30.21
CA SER A 200 3.14 10.24 31.42
C SER A 200 4.63 10.66 31.46
N GLY A 201 5.16 11.15 30.34
CA GLY A 201 6.49 11.74 30.24
C GLY A 201 7.59 10.82 29.77
N ASP A 202 7.27 9.59 29.41
CA ASP A 202 8.03 8.80 28.45
C ASP A 202 7.48 8.91 27.01
N ASP A 203 6.37 9.62 26.83
CA ASP A 203 5.79 10.03 25.54
C ASP A 203 6.61 11.11 24.82
N ASP A 204 6.38 11.24 23.51
CA ASP A 204 7.14 12.16 22.67
C ASP A 204 6.58 13.60 22.65
N GLY A 205 5.40 13.82 23.24
CA GLY A 205 4.75 15.11 23.36
C GLY A 205 3.87 15.47 22.17
N TYR A 206 3.46 14.48 21.38
CA TYR A 206 2.54 14.63 20.25
C TYR A 206 1.31 13.78 20.44
N VAL A 207 0.15 14.33 20.11
CA VAL A 207 -1.03 13.49 19.87
C VAL A 207 -0.69 12.50 18.77
N ASP A 208 -0.93 11.21 19.00
CA ASP A 208 -0.55 10.13 18.07
C ASP A 208 -1.11 10.38 16.67
N PHE A 209 -2.40 10.71 16.61
CA PHE A 209 -3.06 11.30 15.46
C PHE A 209 -4.43 11.87 15.86
N VAL A 210 -4.97 12.78 15.04
CA VAL A 210 -6.34 13.30 15.19
C VAL A 210 -7.20 12.83 14.02
N ALA A 211 -8.39 12.31 14.31
CA ALA A 211 -9.37 11.94 13.29
C ALA A 211 -10.36 13.09 13.05
N PHE A 212 -10.34 13.69 11.87
CA PHE A 212 -11.27 14.74 11.48
C PHE A 212 -12.43 14.18 10.66
N VAL A 213 -13.62 14.74 10.86
CA VAL A 213 -14.83 14.36 10.14
C VAL A 213 -15.42 15.58 9.46
N HIS A 214 -15.55 15.55 8.14
CA HIS A 214 -16.23 16.60 7.36
C HIS A 214 -17.70 16.22 7.11
N PRO A 215 -18.62 17.17 6.90
CA PRO A 215 -20.06 16.96 7.10
C PRO A 215 -20.78 16.28 5.92
N GLU A 216 -20.05 15.81 4.92
CA GLU A 216 -20.57 15.31 3.66
C GLU A 216 -20.10 13.87 3.43
N TYR A 217 -20.49 13.26 2.31
CA TYR A 217 -19.91 11.99 1.85
C TYR A 217 -18.54 12.25 1.20
N GLY A 218 -17.70 11.22 1.13
CA GLY A 218 -16.31 11.37 0.71
C GLY A 218 -16.12 11.46 -0.80
N GLY A 219 -15.01 12.06 -1.22
CA GLY A 219 -14.62 12.14 -2.63
C GLY A 219 -14.44 10.76 -3.29
N GLU A 220 -14.15 9.73 -2.51
CA GLU A 220 -14.05 8.32 -2.92
C GLU A 220 -15.37 7.73 -3.44
N CYS A 221 -16.51 8.35 -3.08
CA CYS A 221 -17.82 8.03 -3.63
C CYS A 221 -18.13 8.80 -4.94
N GLY A 222 -17.16 9.57 -5.44
CA GLY A 222 -17.29 10.52 -6.55
C GLY A 222 -17.62 11.95 -6.09
N GLY A 223 -17.63 12.89 -7.02
CA GLY A 223 -17.93 14.31 -6.72
C GLY A 223 -16.69 15.13 -6.35
N THR A 224 -16.90 16.28 -5.69
CA THR A 224 -15.83 17.26 -5.39
C THR A 224 -15.42 17.30 -3.92
N ASN A 225 -16.09 16.51 -3.08
CA ASN A 225 -15.94 16.55 -1.64
C ASN A 225 -14.53 16.09 -1.24
N ILE A 226 -14.13 16.39 0.00
CA ILE A 226 -12.82 15.97 0.53
C ILE A 226 -12.65 14.45 0.35
N TRP A 227 -11.56 14.04 -0.28
CA TRP A 227 -11.17 12.63 -0.37
C TRP A 227 -10.60 12.18 0.97
N SER A 228 -11.04 11.02 1.47
CA SER A 228 -10.51 10.46 2.72
C SER A 228 -8.99 10.23 2.64
N HIS A 229 -8.24 10.78 3.59
CA HIS A 229 -6.79 10.62 3.57
C HIS A 229 -6.17 10.88 4.93
N ARG A 230 -4.94 10.38 5.06
CA ARG A 230 -4.02 10.76 6.11
C ARG A 230 -2.99 11.77 5.60
N TRP A 231 -2.54 12.69 6.46
CA TRP A 231 -1.35 13.47 6.18
C TRP A 231 -0.80 14.11 7.47
N GLN A 232 0.09 15.10 7.30
CA GLN A 232 0.70 15.87 8.37
C GLN A 232 0.35 17.36 8.21
N LEU A 233 0.00 18.01 9.31
CA LEU A 233 -0.33 19.44 9.36
C LEU A 233 0.82 20.32 8.87
N SER A 234 2.06 19.89 9.08
CA SER A 234 3.25 20.60 8.59
C SER A 234 3.32 20.66 7.06
N GLY A 235 2.76 19.66 6.36
CA GLY A 235 2.67 19.60 4.89
C GLY A 235 1.80 20.70 4.28
N TRP A 236 0.85 21.25 5.05
CA TRP A 236 0.01 22.38 4.66
C TRP A 236 0.67 23.75 4.84
N GLY A 237 1.87 23.80 5.42
CA GLY A 237 2.52 25.03 5.86
C GLY A 237 2.09 25.45 7.28
N GLY A 238 2.91 26.30 7.91
CA GLY A 238 2.69 26.74 9.30
C GLY A 238 3.21 25.78 10.39
N GLY A 239 3.79 24.63 10.01
CA GLY A 239 4.40 23.67 10.94
C GLY A 239 3.38 22.86 11.76
N ASP A 240 3.84 22.11 12.76
CA ASP A 240 2.93 21.34 13.62
C ASP A 240 2.06 22.30 14.47
N TYR A 241 0.83 21.91 14.77
CA TYR A 241 -0.05 22.69 15.64
C TYR A 241 0.40 22.55 17.09
N ALA A 242 0.56 23.67 17.80
CA ALA A 242 0.88 23.68 19.21
C ALA A 242 -0.41 23.96 19.99
N THR A 243 -0.77 23.03 20.86
CA THR A 243 -1.93 23.14 21.76
C THR A 243 -1.61 24.08 22.92
N ASN A 244 -2.60 24.34 23.78
CA ASN A 244 -2.36 24.99 25.07
C ASN A 244 -2.09 24.00 26.23
N ASP A 245 -2.02 22.70 25.93
CA ASP A 245 -1.81 21.65 26.93
C ASP A 245 -0.33 21.45 27.23
N ALA A 246 0.02 21.43 28.51
CA ALA A 246 1.40 21.26 28.95
C ALA A 246 1.92 19.86 28.61
N ARG A 247 3.10 19.82 28.00
CA ARG A 247 3.85 18.60 27.71
C ARG A 247 4.81 18.26 28.86
N SER A 248 5.00 16.97 29.14
CA SER A 248 6.08 16.52 30.01
C SER A 248 7.48 16.87 29.45
N GLY A 249 8.36 17.39 30.30
CA GLY A 249 9.67 17.95 29.89
C GLY A 249 9.62 19.41 29.41
N GLY A 250 8.44 20.05 29.43
CA GLY A 250 8.25 21.47 29.14
C GLY A 250 7.83 21.77 27.70
N GLY A 251 7.15 22.90 27.53
CA GLY A 251 6.48 23.26 26.27
C GLY A 251 5.03 22.77 26.24
N PHE A 252 4.50 22.61 25.03
CA PHE A 252 3.12 22.22 24.80
C PHE A 252 3.03 20.96 23.94
N VAL A 253 1.98 20.18 24.16
CA VAL A 253 1.62 19.03 23.32
C VAL A 253 1.37 19.51 21.90
N ARG A 254 1.76 18.71 20.91
CA ARG A 254 1.66 19.06 19.49
C ARG A 254 0.73 18.12 18.74
N VAL A 255 0.11 18.63 17.67
CA VAL A 255 -0.63 17.82 16.70
C VAL A 255 0.08 17.97 15.35
N SER A 256 0.39 16.83 14.72
CA SER A 256 0.99 16.79 13.38
C SER A 256 0.19 15.85 12.49
N ASP A 257 0.18 14.56 12.82
CA ASP A 257 -0.48 13.52 12.03
C ASP A 257 -1.99 13.58 12.21
N TYR A 258 -2.69 13.42 11.09
CA TYR A 258 -4.14 13.39 11.07
C TYR A 258 -4.65 12.42 10.02
N VAL A 259 -5.89 11.99 10.22
CA VAL A 259 -6.73 11.35 9.21
C VAL A 259 -8.00 12.16 9.05
N ILE A 260 -8.52 12.28 7.83
CA ILE A 260 -9.80 12.95 7.56
C ILE A 260 -10.69 12.03 6.73
N GLN A 261 -11.95 11.94 7.13
CA GLN A 261 -12.95 11.05 6.53
C GLN A 261 -14.34 11.71 6.56
N PRO A 262 -15.30 11.24 5.75
CA PRO A 262 -16.62 11.82 5.67
C PRO A 262 -17.48 11.52 6.89
N ALA A 263 -18.57 12.27 7.02
CA ALA A 263 -19.62 11.97 7.98
C ALA A 263 -20.65 11.03 7.39
N LEU A 264 -20.92 11.14 6.09
CA LEU A 264 -22.01 10.44 5.41
C LEU A 264 -21.48 9.29 4.56
N ALA A 265 -22.28 8.23 4.47
CA ALA A 265 -22.07 7.14 3.52
C ALA A 265 -22.20 7.66 2.07
N CYS A 266 -21.84 6.82 1.08
CA CYS A 266 -21.84 7.22 -0.33
C CYS A 266 -23.21 7.62 -0.89
N ASP A 267 -24.31 7.32 -0.19
CA ASP A 267 -25.65 7.79 -0.57
C ASP A 267 -25.90 9.26 -0.21
N GLY A 268 -25.00 9.88 0.58
CA GLY A 268 -25.08 11.27 1.03
C GLY A 268 -26.21 11.51 2.03
N VAL A 269 -26.73 10.47 2.67
CA VAL A 269 -27.88 10.55 3.60
C VAL A 269 -27.58 9.81 4.89
N ASP A 270 -27.16 8.55 4.81
CA ASP A 270 -26.92 7.73 5.99
C ASP A 270 -25.58 8.08 6.64
N MET A 271 -25.45 7.82 7.94
CA MET A 271 -24.17 7.97 8.64
C MET A 271 -23.16 6.99 8.04
N ILE A 272 -21.94 7.46 7.85
CA ILE A 272 -20.84 6.63 7.35
C ILE A 272 -20.60 5.42 8.26
N GLU A 273 -20.27 4.30 7.64
CA GLU A 273 -19.88 3.07 8.31
C GLU A 273 -18.39 3.04 8.69
N ILE A 274 -17.96 2.05 9.49
CA ILE A 274 -16.59 1.96 10.01
C ILE A 274 -15.50 1.71 8.96
N GLY A 275 -15.83 1.27 7.74
CA GLY A 275 -14.87 0.82 6.73
C GLY A 275 -13.79 1.84 6.35
N VAL A 276 -14.20 3.09 6.08
CA VAL A 276 -13.27 4.18 5.76
C VAL A 276 -12.44 4.59 6.99
N PHE A 277 -13.06 4.67 8.18
CA PHE A 277 -12.34 4.89 9.44
C PHE A 277 -11.29 3.80 9.68
N ALA A 278 -11.65 2.54 9.44
CA ALA A 278 -10.81 1.38 9.59
C ALA A 278 -9.56 1.48 8.70
N HIS A 279 -9.74 1.85 7.43
CA HIS A 279 -8.66 2.08 6.49
C HIS A 279 -7.71 3.20 6.94
N GLU A 280 -8.26 4.38 7.26
CA GLU A 280 -7.47 5.55 7.62
C GLU A 280 -6.71 5.36 8.94
N PHE A 281 -7.28 4.65 9.91
CA PHE A 281 -6.54 4.30 11.13
C PHE A 281 -5.37 3.37 10.83
N GLY A 282 -5.50 2.47 9.85
CA GLY A 282 -4.40 1.62 9.41
C GLY A 282 -3.22 2.44 8.89
N HIS A 283 -3.50 3.54 8.19
CA HIS A 283 -2.49 4.51 7.84
C HIS A 283 -1.88 5.22 9.06
N ALA A 284 -2.71 5.65 10.02
CA ALA A 284 -2.23 6.25 11.26
C ALA A 284 -1.32 5.30 12.07
N PHE A 285 -1.45 3.99 11.88
CA PHE A 285 -0.55 2.97 12.42
C PHE A 285 0.65 2.64 11.53
N GLY A 286 0.78 3.29 10.37
CA GLY A 286 1.97 3.23 9.54
C GLY A 286 1.88 2.33 8.30
N LEU A 287 0.71 1.76 8.01
CA LEU A 287 0.51 0.95 6.79
C LEU A 287 0.38 1.82 5.54
N PRO A 288 0.89 1.36 4.38
CA PRO A 288 0.61 1.94 3.08
C PRO A 288 -0.74 1.46 2.51
N ASP A 289 -1.19 2.14 1.47
CA ASP A 289 -2.22 1.69 0.54
C ASP A 289 -1.72 0.45 -0.21
N PHE A 290 -2.61 -0.53 -0.37
CA PHE A 290 -2.38 -1.73 -1.17
C PHE A 290 -3.34 -1.88 -2.36
N TYR A 291 -4.26 -0.93 -2.56
CA TYR A 291 -4.83 -0.71 -3.88
C TYR A 291 -3.81 0.03 -4.76
N ASP A 292 -4.03 0.00 -6.06
CA ASP A 292 -3.17 0.70 -6.99
C ASP A 292 -3.57 2.17 -7.11
N THR A 293 -2.65 3.03 -6.70
CA THR A 293 -2.88 4.46 -6.64
C THR A 293 -2.67 5.19 -7.97
N ASP A 294 -2.51 4.53 -9.11
CA ASP A 294 -2.80 5.17 -10.42
C ASP A 294 -4.02 4.59 -11.11
N GLY A 295 -4.70 3.64 -10.46
CA GLY A 295 -5.97 3.11 -10.92
C GLY A 295 -5.85 2.29 -12.21
N THR A 296 -4.67 1.74 -12.51
CA THR A 296 -4.53 0.79 -13.63
C THR A 296 -4.84 -0.66 -13.21
N SER A 297 -4.96 -0.92 -11.91
CA SER A 297 -5.33 -2.22 -11.34
C SER A 297 -6.11 -2.09 -10.01
N GLU A 298 -6.52 -3.22 -9.40
CA GLU A 298 -7.17 -3.25 -8.08
C GLU A 298 -6.19 -3.51 -6.92
N GLY A 299 -4.89 -3.68 -7.22
CA GLY A 299 -3.88 -4.06 -6.22
C GLY A 299 -4.27 -5.32 -5.43
N ALA A 300 -4.44 -5.20 -4.12
CA ALA A 300 -4.83 -6.31 -3.24
C ALA A 300 -6.37 -6.51 -3.09
N GLY A 301 -7.18 -5.69 -3.75
CA GLY A 301 -8.64 -5.87 -3.82
C GLY A 301 -9.36 -5.90 -2.46
N ASN A 302 -10.51 -6.59 -2.38
CA ASN A 302 -11.29 -6.75 -1.15
C ASN A 302 -10.63 -7.70 -0.13
N TRP A 303 -9.51 -8.33 -0.48
CA TRP A 303 -8.80 -9.27 0.41
C TRP A 303 -8.00 -8.59 1.51
N ALA A 304 -7.77 -7.27 1.41
CA ALA A 304 -7.02 -6.49 2.39
C ALA A 304 -7.72 -5.17 2.74
N LEU A 305 -7.85 -4.88 4.04
CA LEU A 305 -8.39 -3.60 4.55
C LEU A 305 -7.77 -2.36 3.91
N MET A 306 -6.44 -2.35 3.77
CA MET A 306 -5.69 -1.24 3.18
C MET A 306 -5.79 -1.20 1.63
N ALA A 307 -6.67 -2.00 1.05
CA ALA A 307 -7.06 -1.96 -0.36
C ALA A 307 -8.58 -1.70 -0.44
N ALA A 308 -9.31 -2.39 -1.30
CA ALA A 308 -10.77 -2.28 -1.38
C ALA A 308 -11.51 -3.00 -0.22
N GLY A 309 -10.79 -3.68 0.68
CA GLY A 309 -11.39 -4.37 1.83
C GLY A 309 -12.10 -3.43 2.81
N SER A 310 -11.85 -2.13 2.76
CA SER A 310 -12.63 -1.12 3.49
C SER A 310 -14.11 -1.08 3.09
N TRP A 311 -14.47 -1.60 1.92
CA TRP A 311 -15.85 -1.75 1.45
C TRP A 311 -16.42 -3.16 1.74
N GLY A 312 -15.74 -3.94 2.56
CA GLY A 312 -16.06 -5.34 2.83
C GLY A 312 -15.51 -6.29 1.77
N GLY A 313 -15.70 -7.59 2.01
CA GLY A 313 -15.29 -8.67 1.12
C GLY A 313 -16.12 -8.78 -0.17
N ASP A 314 -17.13 -7.93 -0.33
CA ASP A 314 -18.09 -7.95 -1.42
C ASP A 314 -18.38 -6.60 -2.09
N ASP A 315 -17.64 -5.53 -1.73
CA ASP A 315 -17.82 -4.12 -2.12
C ASP A 315 -19.06 -3.41 -1.55
N PHE A 316 -19.92 -4.11 -0.81
CA PHE A 316 -21.21 -3.58 -0.35
C PHE A 316 -21.40 -3.66 1.16
N SER A 317 -20.35 -4.01 1.91
CA SER A 317 -20.39 -4.19 3.36
C SER A 317 -19.36 -3.31 4.08
N PRO A 318 -19.35 -1.97 3.90
CA PRO A 318 -18.42 -1.09 4.61
C PRO A 318 -18.67 -1.03 6.12
N ASP A 319 -19.83 -1.49 6.58
CA ASP A 319 -20.17 -1.76 7.99
C ASP A 319 -19.46 -2.99 8.58
N SER A 320 -18.94 -3.86 7.70
CA SER A 320 -18.18 -5.06 8.03
C SER A 320 -16.98 -5.21 7.09
N PRO A 321 -15.95 -4.34 7.23
CA PRO A 321 -14.79 -4.34 6.35
C PRO A 321 -13.96 -5.62 6.48
N SER A 322 -13.26 -5.99 5.42
CA SER A 322 -12.34 -7.13 5.44
C SER A 322 -11.17 -6.86 6.38
N TYR A 323 -10.65 -7.91 7.02
CA TYR A 323 -9.45 -7.79 7.84
C TYR A 323 -8.19 -7.41 7.04
N MET A 324 -7.20 -6.93 7.78
CA MET A 324 -5.84 -6.73 7.28
C MET A 324 -5.24 -8.06 6.80
N SER A 325 -4.51 -8.02 5.67
CA SER A 325 -3.73 -9.17 5.18
C SER A 325 -2.63 -9.58 6.17
N ALA A 326 -2.15 -10.82 6.09
CA ALA A 326 -1.07 -11.32 6.93
C ALA A 326 0.17 -10.41 6.95
N TRP A 327 0.55 -9.80 5.81
CA TRP A 327 1.70 -8.89 5.76
C TRP A 327 1.47 -7.67 6.66
N SER A 328 0.29 -7.05 6.59
CA SER A 328 -0.08 -5.90 7.43
C SER A 328 -0.07 -6.27 8.92
N LYS A 329 -0.63 -7.43 9.27
CA LYS A 329 -0.61 -7.94 10.65
C LYS A 329 0.81 -8.20 11.13
N MET A 330 1.70 -8.70 10.27
CA MET A 330 3.11 -8.93 10.58
C MET A 330 3.87 -7.60 10.76
N PHE A 331 3.64 -6.63 9.88
CA PHE A 331 4.24 -5.29 9.94
C PHE A 331 3.88 -4.56 11.24
N LEU A 332 2.61 -4.60 11.64
CA LEU A 332 2.12 -4.04 12.90
C LEU A 332 2.56 -4.86 14.13
N GLY A 333 3.03 -6.09 13.90
CA GLY A 333 3.53 -6.98 14.92
C GLY A 333 2.49 -7.78 15.69
N TRP A 334 1.28 -7.91 15.14
CA TRP A 334 0.20 -8.71 15.69
C TRP A 334 0.36 -10.20 15.42
N ILE A 335 1.13 -10.57 14.38
CA ILE A 335 1.50 -11.95 14.09
C ILE A 335 3.01 -12.09 13.88
N GLN A 336 3.50 -13.29 14.16
CA GLN A 336 4.84 -13.74 13.78
C GLN A 336 4.68 -14.99 12.90
N PRO A 337 4.87 -14.90 11.57
CA PRO A 337 4.70 -16.03 10.69
C PRO A 337 5.68 -17.16 11.01
N THR A 338 5.22 -18.41 10.91
CA THR A 338 6.10 -19.59 10.98
C THR A 338 6.88 -19.69 9.68
N VAL A 339 8.20 -19.65 9.76
CA VAL A 339 9.08 -19.83 8.60
C VAL A 339 9.18 -21.33 8.28
N VAL A 340 8.83 -21.71 7.06
CA VAL A 340 9.03 -23.07 6.54
C VAL A 340 9.98 -22.98 5.36
N SER A 341 11.22 -23.40 5.57
CA SER A 341 12.31 -23.34 4.57
C SER A 341 12.83 -24.72 4.15
N GLU A 342 12.10 -25.77 4.50
CA GLU A 342 12.42 -27.16 4.16
C GLU A 342 11.15 -27.94 3.86
N THR A 343 11.30 -29.09 3.20
CA THR A 343 10.17 -29.96 2.88
C THR A 343 9.45 -30.40 4.15
N THR A 344 8.20 -30.01 4.29
CA THR A 344 7.37 -30.22 5.47
C THR A 344 5.99 -30.72 5.05
N GLN A 345 5.57 -31.86 5.58
CA GLN A 345 4.25 -32.42 5.30
C GLN A 345 3.24 -32.06 6.38
N GLY A 346 1.99 -31.88 5.99
CA GLY A 346 0.86 -31.68 6.89
C GLY A 346 0.95 -30.38 7.71
N VAL A 347 1.49 -29.31 7.12
CA VAL A 347 1.43 -27.97 7.72
C VAL A 347 -0.03 -27.63 7.98
N ALA A 348 -0.38 -27.38 9.24
CA ALA A 348 -1.73 -27.03 9.64
C ALA A 348 -1.80 -25.53 9.93
N LEU A 349 -2.68 -24.82 9.22
CA LEU A 349 -2.85 -23.39 9.30
C LEU A 349 -4.28 -23.04 9.73
N PRO A 350 -4.49 -22.63 11.00
CA PRO A 350 -5.79 -22.17 11.46
C PRO A 350 -6.19 -20.82 10.85
N ALA A 351 -7.48 -20.52 10.88
CA ALA A 351 -8.06 -19.31 10.30
C ALA A 351 -7.51 -18.02 10.95
N SER A 352 -7.14 -17.06 10.11
CA SER A 352 -6.53 -15.75 10.45
C SER A 352 -7.50 -14.84 11.21
N GLU A 353 -8.80 -15.11 11.17
CA GLU A 353 -9.83 -14.40 11.93
C GLU A 353 -9.82 -14.77 13.42
N LEU A 354 -9.26 -15.94 13.76
CA LEU A 354 -9.32 -16.51 15.12
C LEU A 354 -7.95 -16.69 15.75
N THR A 355 -6.89 -16.77 14.95
CA THR A 355 -5.56 -17.14 15.43
C THR A 355 -4.46 -16.30 14.77
N PRO A 356 -3.45 -15.86 15.54
CA PRO A 356 -2.33 -15.06 15.04
C PRO A 356 -1.31 -15.92 14.25
N ALA A 357 -1.78 -16.62 13.21
CA ALA A 357 -0.99 -17.59 12.45
C ALA A 357 -0.90 -17.24 10.97
N ALA A 358 0.31 -17.35 10.43
CA ALA A 358 0.62 -17.30 9.00
C ALA A 358 1.88 -18.15 8.76
N VAL A 359 2.13 -18.53 7.51
CA VAL A 359 3.35 -19.25 7.10
C VAL A 359 4.14 -18.40 6.12
N LYS A 360 5.43 -18.18 6.40
CA LYS A 360 6.37 -17.51 5.50
C LYS A 360 7.21 -18.56 4.79
N LEU A 361 7.21 -18.53 3.46
CA LEU A 361 8.00 -19.38 2.59
C LEU A 361 9.09 -18.53 1.91
N PRO A 362 10.31 -18.48 2.44
CA PRO A 362 11.41 -17.77 1.79
C PRO A 362 11.76 -18.43 0.46
N PHE A 363 12.32 -17.66 -0.47
CA PHE A 363 13.00 -18.22 -1.64
C PHE A 363 14.38 -18.77 -1.26
N GLY A 364 14.89 -19.68 -2.10
CA GLY A 364 16.20 -20.31 -1.93
C GLY A 364 17.37 -19.40 -2.30
N VAL A 365 18.50 -20.03 -2.65
CA VAL A 365 19.76 -19.34 -3.01
C VAL A 365 19.55 -18.44 -4.24
N GLY A 366 20.12 -17.24 -4.23
CA GLY A 366 20.16 -16.32 -5.38
C GLY A 366 18.98 -15.35 -5.47
N VAL A 367 18.07 -15.35 -4.50
CA VAL A 367 16.95 -14.39 -4.40
C VAL A 367 17.14 -13.51 -3.16
N GLU A 368 16.88 -12.21 -3.28
CA GLU A 368 16.97 -11.27 -2.17
C GLU A 368 15.99 -11.65 -1.04
N PRO A 369 16.38 -11.52 0.24
CA PRO A 369 15.57 -11.96 1.39
C PRO A 369 14.25 -11.20 1.55
N ASP A 370 14.14 -10.05 0.88
CA ASP A 370 12.96 -9.18 0.87
C ASP A 370 11.82 -9.75 0.01
N GLN A 371 12.10 -10.81 -0.76
CA GLN A 371 11.12 -11.53 -1.56
C GLN A 371 10.75 -12.89 -0.93
N TYR A 372 9.46 -13.20 -0.83
CA TYR A 372 8.97 -14.45 -0.25
C TYR A 372 7.47 -14.66 -0.51
N PHE A 373 6.94 -15.86 -0.27
CA PHE A 373 5.49 -16.05 -0.14
C PHE A 373 5.04 -15.99 1.30
N LEU A 374 3.88 -15.37 1.54
CA LEU A 374 3.22 -15.34 2.83
C LEU A 374 1.82 -15.95 2.70
N VAL A 375 1.59 -17.04 3.43
CA VAL A 375 0.38 -17.85 3.33
C VAL A 375 -0.48 -17.62 4.58
N GLU A 376 -1.75 -17.32 4.36
CA GLU A 376 -2.76 -17.25 5.42
C GLU A 376 -4.01 -18.03 5.05
N ASN A 377 -4.68 -18.60 6.05
CA ASN A 377 -6.00 -19.21 5.90
C ASN A 377 -7.06 -18.17 6.25
N ARG A 378 -7.91 -17.79 5.30
CA ARG A 378 -9.01 -16.84 5.50
C ARG A 378 -10.34 -17.55 5.41
N GLU A 379 -11.25 -17.23 6.33
CA GLU A 379 -12.58 -17.84 6.42
C GLU A 379 -13.65 -16.78 6.68
N LYS A 380 -14.91 -17.13 6.33
CA LYS A 380 -16.05 -16.21 6.46
C LYS A 380 -16.50 -16.04 7.92
N ILE A 381 -15.66 -15.42 8.76
CA ILE A 381 -15.81 -15.34 10.22
C ILE A 381 -15.70 -13.88 10.67
N GLY A 382 -16.59 -13.46 11.57
CA GLY A 382 -16.57 -12.10 12.13
C GLY A 382 -16.76 -11.05 11.03
N PHE A 383 -15.89 -10.04 11.01
CA PHE A 383 -15.95 -8.98 10.01
C PHE A 383 -15.62 -9.45 8.58
N ASP A 384 -14.94 -10.59 8.44
CA ASP A 384 -14.71 -11.25 7.13
C ASP A 384 -15.92 -12.05 6.62
N ALA A 385 -17.10 -11.97 7.26
CA ALA A 385 -18.29 -12.72 6.83
C ALA A 385 -18.73 -12.45 5.38
N SER A 386 -18.36 -11.30 4.81
CA SER A 386 -18.68 -10.90 3.43
C SER A 386 -17.70 -11.42 2.37
N ILE A 387 -16.51 -11.94 2.75
CA ILE A 387 -15.51 -12.41 1.76
C ILE A 387 -16.12 -13.47 0.83
N ARG A 388 -15.73 -13.42 -0.45
CA ARG A 388 -16.34 -14.23 -1.51
C ARG A 388 -16.23 -15.74 -1.24
N GLN A 389 -15.09 -16.17 -0.68
CA GLN A 389 -14.78 -17.57 -0.45
C GLN A 389 -13.66 -17.71 0.59
N GLY A 390 -13.76 -18.71 1.48
CA GLY A 390 -12.66 -19.10 2.37
C GLY A 390 -11.63 -20.00 1.67
N GLY A 391 -10.39 -19.98 2.14
CA GLY A 391 -9.29 -20.75 1.58
C GLY A 391 -7.92 -20.19 1.96
N LEU A 392 -6.87 -20.76 1.37
CA LEU A 392 -5.52 -20.20 1.51
C LEU A 392 -5.37 -19.02 0.54
N LEU A 393 -5.04 -17.85 1.09
CA LEU A 393 -4.47 -16.76 0.32
C LEU A 393 -2.94 -16.89 0.36
N ILE A 394 -2.32 -16.79 -0.81
CA ILE A 394 -0.87 -16.82 -0.95
C ILE A 394 -0.47 -15.45 -1.49
N TRP A 395 0.25 -14.68 -0.68
CA TRP A 395 0.77 -13.38 -1.06
C TRP A 395 2.20 -13.51 -1.55
N HIS A 396 2.51 -13.03 -2.76
CA HIS A 396 3.88 -12.83 -3.22
C HIS A 396 4.35 -11.46 -2.77
N ILE A 397 5.32 -11.46 -1.85
CA ILE A 397 5.88 -10.25 -1.26
C ILE A 397 7.23 -9.95 -1.93
N ASP A 398 7.48 -8.68 -2.24
CA ASP A 398 8.79 -8.11 -2.52
C ASP A 398 8.89 -6.74 -1.83
N GLU A 399 9.47 -6.70 -0.64
CA GLU A 399 9.55 -5.47 0.15
C GLU A 399 10.46 -4.41 -0.49
N SER A 400 11.35 -4.80 -1.41
CA SER A 400 12.23 -3.87 -2.12
C SER A 400 11.47 -2.90 -3.04
N LYS A 401 10.23 -3.24 -3.41
CA LYS A 401 9.34 -2.37 -4.19
C LYS A 401 8.76 -1.23 -3.39
N TRP A 402 8.79 -1.30 -2.07
CA TRP A 402 8.27 -0.23 -1.23
C TRP A 402 9.38 0.74 -0.82
N ASN A 403 9.33 1.94 -1.36
CA ASN A 403 10.27 3.03 -1.03
C ASN A 403 9.92 3.78 0.27
N GLY A 404 9.00 3.26 1.07
CA GLY A 404 8.54 3.86 2.31
C GLY A 404 7.48 4.96 2.14
N PHE A 405 6.98 5.24 0.93
CA PHE A 405 5.83 6.12 0.73
C PHE A 405 4.51 5.36 0.84
N PHE A 406 3.50 6.02 1.40
CA PHE A 406 2.26 5.33 1.76
C PHE A 406 1.40 4.93 0.56
N ASN A 407 1.63 5.50 -0.60
CA ASN A 407 0.78 5.38 -1.77
C ASN A 407 1.51 4.68 -2.94
N ASP A 408 2.63 4.01 -2.70
CA ASP A 408 3.55 3.52 -3.76
C ASP A 408 3.91 2.03 -3.60
N ALA A 409 3.14 1.27 -2.81
CA ALA A 409 3.42 -0.14 -2.58
C ALA A 409 2.99 -1.03 -3.77
N ASN A 410 1.83 -0.77 -4.37
CA ASN A 410 1.23 -1.63 -5.41
C ASN A 410 0.94 -0.86 -6.71
N THR A 411 1.85 0.01 -7.14
CA THR A 411 1.71 0.91 -8.31
C THR A 411 2.43 0.42 -9.57
N SER A 412 2.85 -0.84 -9.56
CA SER A 412 3.56 -1.47 -10.68
C SER A 412 3.06 -2.89 -10.85
N GLU A 413 1.95 -3.05 -11.56
CA GLU A 413 1.31 -4.33 -11.81
C GLU A 413 1.96 -5.10 -12.96
N CYS A 414 1.75 -6.42 -12.91
CA CYS A 414 2.10 -7.35 -13.96
C CYS A 414 0.80 -7.92 -14.54
N ILE A 415 0.24 -7.23 -15.55
CA ILE A 415 -1.11 -7.49 -16.12
C ILE A 415 -1.26 -8.92 -16.69
N ASP A 416 -0.15 -9.49 -17.16
CA ASP A 416 -0.13 -10.85 -17.70
C ASP A 416 0.08 -11.92 -16.61
N GLY A 417 0.13 -11.51 -15.35
CA GLY A 417 0.58 -12.33 -14.22
C GLY A 417 2.08 -12.59 -14.28
N PRO A 418 2.72 -13.01 -13.17
CA PRO A 418 4.09 -13.47 -13.25
C PRO A 418 4.07 -14.61 -14.27
N VAL A 419 4.61 -14.38 -15.46
CA VAL A 419 4.85 -15.39 -16.48
C VAL A 419 6.25 -15.04 -16.95
N ALA A 420 7.14 -16.03 -16.99
CA ALA A 420 8.56 -15.79 -17.29
C ALA A 420 8.73 -14.88 -18.51
N GLY A 421 9.33 -13.70 -18.30
CA GLY A 421 9.62 -12.72 -19.34
C GLY A 421 8.45 -11.81 -19.78
N ALA A 422 7.25 -11.93 -19.20
CA ALA A 422 6.10 -11.12 -19.59
C ALA A 422 6.14 -9.68 -19.03
N CYS A 423 6.62 -9.50 -17.80
CA CYS A 423 6.51 -8.21 -17.09
C CYS A 423 7.82 -7.46 -16.86
N GLY A 424 8.96 -8.01 -17.29
CA GLY A 424 10.27 -7.40 -17.04
C GLY A 424 10.50 -7.21 -15.54
N ALA A 425 10.68 -5.95 -15.10
CA ALA A 425 10.87 -5.59 -13.70
C ALA A 425 9.58 -5.09 -13.00
N ALA A 426 8.43 -5.11 -13.68
CA ALA A 426 7.17 -4.63 -13.13
C ALA A 426 6.50 -5.71 -12.28
N HIS A 427 6.27 -5.39 -11.01
CA HIS A 427 5.52 -6.22 -10.06
C HIS A 427 5.27 -5.44 -8.77
N TYR A 428 4.19 -5.84 -8.08
CA TYR A 428 3.77 -5.24 -6.81
C TYR A 428 4.76 -5.54 -5.69
N MET A 429 4.73 -4.71 -4.64
CA MET A 429 5.29 -5.09 -3.35
C MET A 429 4.50 -6.26 -2.73
N LYS A 430 3.18 -6.28 -2.89
CA LYS A 430 2.30 -7.34 -2.40
C LYS A 430 1.27 -7.72 -3.45
N ALA A 431 1.48 -8.86 -4.09
CA ALA A 431 0.52 -9.46 -5.03
C ALA A 431 -0.24 -10.61 -4.37
N LEU A 432 -1.52 -10.78 -4.71
CA LEU A 432 -2.25 -12.01 -4.39
C LEU A 432 -2.08 -12.99 -5.56
N GLU A 433 -1.53 -14.16 -5.27
CA GLU A 433 -1.51 -15.25 -6.24
C GLU A 433 -2.92 -15.82 -6.38
N GLN A 434 -3.67 -15.37 -7.37
CA GLN A 434 -5.07 -15.78 -7.59
C GLN A 434 -5.10 -17.22 -8.10
N ALA A 435 -5.68 -18.14 -7.33
CA ALA A 435 -5.59 -19.58 -7.56
C ALA A 435 -6.13 -20.06 -8.92
N ASP A 436 -7.05 -19.31 -9.52
CA ASP A 436 -7.62 -19.58 -10.83
C ASP A 436 -6.76 -19.09 -12.02
N GLY A 437 -5.72 -18.28 -11.75
CA GLY A 437 -4.78 -17.77 -12.74
C GLY A 437 -5.37 -16.72 -13.69
N ARG A 438 -6.44 -16.02 -13.31
CA ARG A 438 -7.06 -14.98 -14.16
C ARG A 438 -6.39 -13.62 -14.10
N PHE A 439 -5.72 -13.32 -13.00
CA PHE A 439 -5.09 -12.02 -12.77
C PHE A 439 -6.10 -10.86 -12.84
N ASP A 440 -7.31 -11.09 -12.31
CA ASP A 440 -8.42 -10.15 -12.41
C ASP A 440 -8.13 -8.88 -11.59
N LEU A 441 -7.39 -9.00 -10.47
CA LEU A 441 -6.89 -7.86 -9.70
C LEU A 441 -5.90 -6.99 -10.50
N GLU A 442 -4.88 -7.59 -11.12
CA GLU A 442 -3.89 -6.91 -11.94
C GLU A 442 -4.48 -6.31 -13.22
N ARG A 443 -5.60 -6.86 -13.69
CA ARG A 443 -6.28 -6.40 -14.92
C ARG A 443 -7.39 -5.38 -14.67
N GLY A 444 -7.68 -5.03 -13.41
CA GLY A 444 -8.80 -4.15 -13.10
C GLY A 444 -10.17 -4.75 -13.42
N MET A 445 -10.29 -6.08 -13.43
CA MET A 445 -11.51 -6.78 -13.86
C MET A 445 -12.50 -7.02 -12.73
N ASN A 446 -12.01 -7.31 -11.53
CA ASN A 446 -12.78 -7.39 -10.30
C ASN A 446 -11.85 -7.22 -9.08
N ARG A 447 -12.45 -7.00 -7.90
CA ARG A 447 -11.72 -6.76 -6.64
C ARG A 447 -11.60 -7.98 -5.73
N ALA A 448 -12.33 -9.05 -6.00
CA ALA A 448 -12.22 -10.35 -5.35
C ALA A 448 -13.26 -11.30 -5.96
N ASP A 449 -12.90 -12.57 -6.10
CA ASP A 449 -13.86 -13.61 -6.44
C ASP A 449 -13.56 -14.97 -5.78
N ALA A 450 -14.47 -15.93 -5.96
CA ALA A 450 -14.38 -17.24 -5.32
C ALA A 450 -13.29 -18.16 -5.91
N GLY A 451 -12.66 -17.73 -6.99
CA GLY A 451 -11.53 -18.36 -7.68
C GLY A 451 -10.17 -17.98 -7.09
N ASP A 452 -10.06 -16.87 -6.35
CA ASP A 452 -8.77 -16.40 -5.82
C ASP A 452 -8.16 -17.33 -4.75
N PRO A 453 -8.91 -17.87 -3.77
CA PRO A 453 -8.31 -18.68 -2.70
C PRO A 453 -8.02 -20.12 -3.14
N PHE A 454 -6.82 -20.62 -2.81
CA PHE A 454 -6.45 -22.02 -3.00
C PHE A 454 -7.18 -22.93 -2.01
N ARG A 455 -7.79 -24.00 -2.52
CA ARG A 455 -8.54 -25.00 -1.75
C ARG A 455 -8.87 -26.24 -2.56
N ALA A 456 -9.04 -27.38 -1.90
CA ALA A 456 -9.68 -28.53 -2.51
C ALA A 456 -11.19 -28.34 -2.71
N PRO A 457 -11.77 -28.91 -3.79
CA PRO A 457 -11.10 -29.59 -4.90
C PRO A 457 -10.72 -28.65 -6.06
N VAL A 458 -10.83 -27.34 -5.89
CA VAL A 458 -10.72 -26.34 -6.98
C VAL A 458 -9.27 -26.17 -7.45
N LYS A 459 -8.38 -25.76 -6.54
CA LYS A 459 -6.95 -25.57 -6.79
C LYS A 459 -6.18 -26.05 -5.58
N THR A 460 -5.53 -27.21 -5.72
CA THR A 460 -4.89 -27.91 -4.60
C THR A 460 -3.36 -27.85 -4.62
N SER A 461 -2.80 -27.05 -5.52
CA SER A 461 -1.35 -26.91 -5.68
C SER A 461 -0.96 -25.55 -6.25
N PHE A 462 0.18 -25.06 -5.76
CA PHE A 462 0.89 -23.88 -6.20
C PHE A 462 2.38 -24.25 -6.31
N THR A 463 2.86 -24.48 -7.53
CA THR A 463 4.21 -24.99 -7.81
C THR A 463 4.87 -24.21 -8.95
N PRO A 464 6.16 -24.41 -9.26
CA PRO A 464 6.84 -23.75 -10.37
C PRO A 464 6.24 -24.04 -11.76
N ASP A 465 5.31 -24.99 -11.86
CA ASP A 465 4.69 -25.48 -13.09
C ASP A 465 3.18 -25.23 -13.15
N THR A 466 2.58 -24.58 -12.16
CA THR A 466 1.15 -24.24 -12.16
C THR A 466 0.89 -22.85 -12.74
N THR A 467 -0.37 -22.46 -12.94
CA THR A 467 -0.76 -21.06 -13.15
C THR A 467 -1.76 -20.66 -12.04
N PRO A 468 -1.44 -19.69 -11.18
CA PRO A 468 -0.13 -19.05 -11.04
C PRO A 468 0.93 -20.07 -10.58
N TRP A 469 2.19 -19.69 -10.74
CA TRP A 469 3.39 -20.49 -10.51
C TRP A 469 4.15 -19.89 -9.33
N SER A 470 4.89 -20.71 -8.60
CA SER A 470 5.55 -20.32 -7.35
C SER A 470 7.02 -19.90 -7.49
N ARG A 471 7.38 -19.30 -8.63
CA ARG A 471 8.76 -18.84 -8.87
C ARG A 471 8.98 -17.42 -8.36
N ASP A 472 10.24 -17.04 -8.19
CA ASP A 472 10.61 -15.64 -8.01
C ASP A 472 10.29 -14.84 -9.30
N TYR A 473 10.07 -13.53 -9.17
CA TYR A 473 9.73 -12.66 -10.30
C TYR A 473 10.75 -12.67 -11.44
N ALA A 474 12.05 -12.79 -11.13
CA ALA A 474 13.09 -12.86 -12.16
C ALA A 474 13.18 -14.27 -12.79
N ALA A 475 12.61 -15.28 -12.12
CA ALA A 475 12.62 -16.68 -12.52
C ALA A 475 14.04 -17.24 -12.72
N VAL A 476 15.00 -16.66 -11.99
CA VAL A 476 16.43 -17.03 -12.04
C VAL A 476 16.87 -17.79 -10.79
N GLY A 477 16.04 -17.81 -9.73
CA GLY A 477 16.37 -18.52 -8.50
C GLY A 477 16.37 -20.05 -8.67
N ALA A 478 16.80 -20.75 -7.61
CA ALA A 478 16.66 -22.19 -7.47
C ALA A 478 15.96 -22.54 -6.14
N ALA A 479 15.42 -23.76 -6.04
CA ALA A 479 14.65 -24.21 -4.88
C ALA A 479 13.46 -23.31 -4.54
N TRP A 480 12.58 -23.10 -5.52
CA TRP A 480 11.32 -22.43 -5.30
C TRP A 480 10.41 -23.25 -4.38
N PRO A 481 9.71 -22.60 -3.43
CA PRO A 481 8.73 -23.30 -2.60
C PRO A 481 7.55 -23.76 -3.45
N SER A 482 7.05 -24.95 -3.18
CA SER A 482 5.84 -25.53 -3.74
C SER A 482 4.88 -25.85 -2.60
N ILE A 483 3.60 -25.53 -2.78
CA ILE A 483 2.52 -25.95 -1.90
C ILE A 483 1.67 -26.99 -2.63
N THR A 484 1.45 -28.14 -2.02
CA THR A 484 0.63 -29.23 -2.57
C THR A 484 -0.31 -29.81 -1.51
N ASN A 485 -1.18 -30.73 -1.92
CA ASN A 485 -2.12 -31.43 -1.03
C ASN A 485 -2.97 -30.47 -0.16
N ILE A 486 -3.30 -29.30 -0.71
CA ILE A 486 -4.12 -28.29 -0.01
C ILE A 486 -5.51 -28.88 0.28
N SER A 487 -5.93 -28.84 1.54
CA SER A 487 -7.23 -29.35 1.98
C SER A 487 -8.40 -28.52 1.46
N ALA A 488 -9.63 -28.96 1.76
CA ALA A 488 -10.80 -28.10 1.61
C ALA A 488 -10.69 -26.89 2.57
N ALA A 489 -11.35 -25.79 2.20
CA ALA A 489 -11.51 -24.63 3.07
C ALA A 489 -12.17 -25.00 4.40
N GLY A 490 -11.76 -24.35 5.48
CA GLY A 490 -12.26 -24.59 6.82
C GLY A 490 -11.39 -23.95 7.90
N ALA A 491 -11.87 -24.04 9.15
CA ALA A 491 -11.25 -23.40 10.32
C ALA A 491 -9.76 -23.77 10.53
N THR A 492 -9.32 -24.89 9.98
CA THR A 492 -7.89 -25.21 9.85
C THR A 492 -7.70 -25.90 8.51
N MET A 493 -6.84 -25.35 7.67
CA MET A 493 -6.44 -25.95 6.42
C MET A 493 -5.11 -26.67 6.58
N THR A 494 -4.90 -27.72 5.80
CA THR A 494 -3.63 -28.46 5.76
C THR A 494 -3.05 -28.46 4.36
N PHE A 495 -1.73 -28.44 4.27
CA PHE A 495 -1.00 -28.54 3.01
C PHE A 495 0.42 -29.08 3.24
N ASP A 496 1.06 -29.53 2.18
CA ASP A 496 2.47 -29.89 2.18
C ASP A 496 3.27 -28.76 1.54
N VAL A 497 4.45 -28.48 2.10
CA VAL A 497 5.44 -27.57 1.53
C VAL A 497 6.61 -28.40 1.04
N HIS A 498 7.03 -28.17 -0.20
CA HIS A 498 8.22 -28.77 -0.79
C HIS A 498 9.14 -27.67 -1.27
N TYR A 499 10.43 -27.87 -1.12
CA TYR A 499 11.45 -27.10 -1.80
C TYR A 499 12.10 -28.02 -2.81
N ASP A 500 12.16 -27.61 -4.07
CA ASP A 500 12.95 -28.36 -5.06
C ASP A 500 14.38 -28.47 -4.54
N ALA A 501 14.99 -29.65 -4.67
CA ALA A 501 16.36 -29.83 -4.24
C ALA A 501 17.25 -28.84 -4.99
N VAL A 502 17.99 -27.99 -4.27
CA VAL A 502 19.11 -27.27 -4.86
C VAL A 502 20.10 -28.33 -5.29
N VAL A 503 20.21 -28.60 -6.59
CA VAL A 503 21.21 -29.50 -7.16
C VAL A 503 22.42 -28.65 -7.55
N CYS A 504 23.62 -29.17 -7.30
CA CYS A 504 24.81 -28.60 -7.90
C CYS A 504 24.84 -28.96 -9.38
N ASN A 505 24.68 -27.97 -10.26
CA ASN A 505 24.93 -28.12 -11.69
C ASN A 505 26.42 -27.82 -11.91
N ASP A 506 27.23 -28.87 -11.79
CA ASP A 506 28.69 -28.86 -11.95
C ASP A 506 28.99 -29.82 -13.11
N ALA A 507 29.05 -29.29 -14.33
CA ALA A 507 29.11 -30.12 -15.53
C ALA A 507 30.52 -30.63 -15.85
N ASP A 508 31.57 -29.97 -15.35
CA ASP A 508 32.95 -30.39 -15.51
C ASP A 508 33.58 -31.07 -14.28
N GLY A 509 32.90 -31.00 -13.13
CA GLY A 509 33.23 -31.71 -11.90
C GLY A 509 34.24 -31.00 -11.00
N ASP A 510 34.42 -29.69 -11.13
CA ASP A 510 35.40 -28.92 -10.36
C ASP A 510 34.90 -28.45 -8.98
N GLY A 511 33.61 -28.62 -8.72
CA GLY A 511 32.95 -28.32 -7.46
C GLY A 511 32.35 -26.92 -7.34
N TYR A 512 32.43 -26.09 -8.38
CA TYR A 512 31.64 -24.88 -8.59
C TYR A 512 30.49 -25.23 -9.54
N GLY A 513 29.51 -24.34 -9.69
CA GLY A 513 28.42 -24.61 -10.61
C GLY A 513 27.83 -23.34 -11.20
N ASP A 514 27.16 -23.49 -12.33
CA ASP A 514 26.45 -22.41 -13.02
C ASP A 514 24.94 -22.72 -13.12
N PRO A 515 24.06 -21.97 -12.43
CA PRO A 515 24.37 -20.84 -11.53
C PRO A 515 24.97 -21.28 -10.19
N ALA A 516 25.63 -20.34 -9.51
CA ALA A 516 26.19 -20.49 -8.18
C ALA A 516 25.22 -21.17 -7.21
N SER A 517 25.68 -22.20 -6.48
CA SER A 517 24.80 -23.03 -5.68
C SER A 517 25.47 -23.46 -4.38
N ALA A 518 24.80 -23.23 -3.24
CA ALA A 518 25.28 -23.73 -1.94
C ALA A 518 25.26 -25.26 -1.83
N ALA A 519 24.65 -25.97 -2.80
CA ALA A 519 24.73 -27.42 -2.90
C ALA A 519 26.02 -27.90 -3.57
N CYS A 520 26.77 -27.01 -4.22
CA CYS A 520 28.09 -27.29 -4.75
C CYS A 520 29.14 -27.32 -3.64
N VAL A 521 30.32 -27.88 -3.94
CA VAL A 521 31.44 -27.91 -2.98
C VAL A 521 31.83 -26.48 -2.59
N SER A 522 31.74 -25.56 -3.55
CA SER A 522 31.84 -24.13 -3.34
C SER A 522 30.56 -23.41 -3.77
N ALA A 523 30.13 -22.43 -2.98
CA ALA A 523 28.90 -21.67 -3.24
C ALA A 523 29.07 -20.54 -4.27
N ALA A 524 30.27 -20.32 -4.79
CA ALA A 524 30.55 -19.32 -5.82
C ALA A 524 30.19 -19.84 -7.22
N GLY A 525 29.84 -18.94 -8.13
CA GLY A 525 29.42 -19.31 -9.48
C GLY A 525 30.59 -19.59 -10.41
N ASP A 526 30.45 -20.63 -11.22
CA ASP A 526 31.36 -20.91 -12.33
C ASP A 526 30.98 -20.05 -13.54
N CYS A 527 31.96 -19.40 -14.19
CA CYS A 527 31.75 -18.61 -15.39
C CYS A 527 31.95 -19.38 -16.70
N ASP A 528 32.47 -20.62 -16.64
CA ASP A 528 32.54 -21.57 -17.75
C ASP A 528 32.43 -23.03 -17.24
N ASP A 529 31.22 -23.44 -16.88
CA ASP A 529 30.83 -24.78 -16.37
C ASP A 529 31.10 -25.95 -17.35
N ALA A 530 31.80 -25.69 -18.47
CA ALA A 530 32.29 -26.72 -19.38
C ALA A 530 33.80 -26.95 -19.25
N ASN A 531 34.49 -26.23 -18.38
CA ASN A 531 35.94 -26.19 -18.27
C ASN A 531 36.45 -26.01 -16.83
N ALA A 532 36.78 -27.14 -16.20
CA ALA A 532 37.25 -27.26 -14.81
C ALA A 532 38.54 -26.49 -14.45
N ALA A 533 39.11 -25.72 -15.38
CA ALA A 533 40.22 -24.80 -15.15
C ALA A 533 39.78 -23.34 -15.01
N VAL A 534 38.49 -23.05 -15.22
CA VAL A 534 37.88 -21.73 -15.13
C VAL A 534 36.88 -21.79 -13.99
N HIS A 535 37.20 -21.17 -12.86
CA HIS A 535 36.35 -21.12 -11.68
C HIS A 535 36.87 -20.04 -10.72
N PRO A 536 36.07 -19.52 -9.78
CA PRO A 536 36.43 -18.40 -8.89
C PRO A 536 37.77 -18.49 -8.13
N ASP A 537 38.26 -19.70 -7.87
CA ASP A 537 39.52 -19.96 -7.16
C ASP A 537 40.68 -20.34 -8.10
N ALA A 538 40.49 -20.29 -9.42
CA ALA A 538 41.53 -20.56 -10.40
C ALA A 538 42.60 -19.46 -10.41
N GLU A 539 43.82 -19.81 -10.83
CA GLU A 539 44.91 -18.85 -11.00
C GLU A 539 44.85 -18.25 -12.42
N GLU A 540 44.72 -16.92 -12.51
CA GLU A 540 44.75 -16.18 -13.76
C GLU A 540 46.01 -16.46 -14.58
N ILE A 541 45.84 -16.70 -15.87
CA ILE A 541 46.90 -16.90 -16.85
C ILE A 541 47.03 -15.63 -17.70
N PRO A 542 48.03 -14.76 -17.44
CA PRO A 542 48.10 -13.45 -18.06
C PRO A 542 48.19 -13.48 -19.59
N GLY A 543 47.23 -12.85 -20.26
CA GLY A 543 47.23 -12.54 -21.68
C GLY A 543 46.81 -13.68 -22.60
N ASN A 544 46.09 -14.68 -22.09
CA ASN A 544 45.53 -15.77 -22.90
C ASN A 544 44.09 -15.48 -23.38
N GLY A 545 43.43 -14.47 -22.80
CA GLY A 545 42.09 -14.03 -23.18
C GLY A 545 40.96 -14.86 -22.57
N VAL A 546 41.22 -15.57 -21.48
CA VAL A 546 40.28 -16.34 -20.67
C VAL A 546 40.38 -15.81 -19.24
N ASP A 547 39.25 -15.42 -18.65
CA ASP A 547 39.15 -15.00 -17.25
C ASP A 547 39.01 -16.25 -16.38
N GLU A 548 40.12 -16.91 -16.05
CA GLU A 548 40.09 -18.16 -15.29
C GLU A 548 39.42 -18.00 -13.93
N ASN A 549 39.60 -16.87 -13.24
CA ASN A 549 39.10 -16.69 -11.88
C ASN A 549 37.73 -16.03 -11.79
N CYS A 550 37.03 -15.86 -12.92
CA CYS A 550 35.69 -15.29 -13.00
C CYS A 550 35.54 -13.91 -12.33
N THR A 551 36.61 -13.10 -12.29
CA THR A 551 36.57 -11.75 -11.70
C THR A 551 36.20 -10.65 -12.71
N GLY A 552 36.01 -11.02 -13.97
CA GLY A 552 35.74 -10.13 -15.09
C GLY A 552 36.95 -9.32 -15.55
N ASN A 553 38.17 -9.73 -15.18
CA ASN A 553 39.40 -8.98 -15.47
C ASN A 553 40.55 -9.89 -15.91
N GLU A 554 40.79 -9.94 -17.23
CA GLU A 554 42.02 -10.53 -17.78
C GLU A 554 43.26 -9.70 -17.38
N TYR A 555 44.19 -10.30 -16.64
CA TYR A 555 45.45 -9.66 -16.30
C TYR A 555 46.40 -9.58 -17.52
N CYS A 556 46.41 -8.45 -18.22
CA CYS A 556 47.41 -8.18 -19.27
C CYS A 556 48.78 -7.85 -18.67
N GLY A 557 49.54 -8.87 -18.26
CA GLY A 557 50.89 -8.71 -17.70
C GLY A 557 51.85 -8.02 -18.68
N SER A 558 52.48 -6.92 -18.25
CA SER A 558 53.56 -6.27 -19.00
C SER A 558 54.77 -7.20 -19.12
N ILE A 559 55.16 -7.53 -20.36
CA ILE A 559 56.32 -8.38 -20.67
C ILE A 559 57.62 -7.75 -20.08
N PRO A 560 58.35 -8.42 -19.18
CA PRO A 560 59.61 -7.92 -18.67
C PRO A 560 60.73 -8.23 -19.67
N GLY A 561 61.17 -7.22 -20.43
CA GLY A 561 62.44 -7.31 -21.15
C GLY A 561 62.56 -6.52 -22.46
N ARG A 562 62.67 -5.19 -22.37
CA ARG A 562 63.63 -4.38 -23.16
C ARG A 562 63.60 -2.93 -22.70
N GLY A 563 64.60 -2.57 -21.89
CA GLY A 563 64.91 -1.18 -21.57
C GLY A 563 65.56 -0.48 -22.76
N GLY A 564 65.00 0.66 -23.15
CA GLY A 564 65.55 1.59 -24.14
C GLY A 564 64.87 2.94 -23.98
N SER A 565 65.59 3.88 -23.38
CA SER A 565 65.14 5.18 -22.91
C SER A 565 64.85 6.22 -23.99
N ALA A 566 63.85 7.06 -23.69
CA ALA A 566 63.70 8.48 -24.03
C ALA A 566 63.42 8.90 -25.50
N GLY A 567 62.16 9.28 -25.73
CA GLY A 567 61.78 10.62 -26.23
C GLY A 567 61.87 10.91 -27.73
N ALA A 568 60.71 11.06 -28.38
CA ALA A 568 60.30 12.31 -29.06
C ALA A 568 59.01 12.12 -29.88
N LEU A 569 58.05 13.00 -29.64
CA LEU A 569 56.94 13.30 -30.53
C LEU A 569 57.44 13.69 -31.93
N ALA A 570 56.71 13.29 -32.97
CA ALA A 570 56.63 14.05 -34.22
C ALA A 570 55.22 13.97 -34.80
N ALA A 571 54.52 15.10 -34.72
CA ALA A 571 53.29 15.41 -35.42
C ALA A 571 53.59 15.90 -36.85
N TYR A 572 52.70 15.57 -37.80
CA TYR A 572 52.37 16.29 -39.04
C TYR A 572 50.97 15.73 -39.43
N GLY A 573 49.83 16.46 -39.37
CA GLY A 573 49.43 17.66 -40.10
C GLY A 573 48.98 17.28 -41.53
N GLY A 574 47.79 17.52 -42.07
CA GLY A 574 46.50 18.07 -41.64
C GLY A 574 45.59 18.21 -42.89
N MET A 575 44.25 18.23 -42.77
CA MET A 575 43.35 18.90 -43.74
C MET A 575 41.91 19.09 -43.18
N LEU A 576 41.45 20.35 -43.18
CA LEU A 576 40.08 20.90 -43.36
C LEU A 576 38.85 20.19 -42.73
N GLY A 577 37.93 20.84 -41.99
CA GLY A 577 37.80 22.26 -41.64
C GLY A 577 36.51 22.61 -40.84
N LEU A 578 36.64 23.70 -40.05
CA LEU A 578 35.65 24.67 -39.50
C LEU A 578 34.47 24.15 -38.65
N PHE A 579 34.16 24.68 -37.47
CA PHE A 579 34.16 26.09 -36.98
C PHE A 579 34.72 26.16 -35.54
N ILE A 580 35.42 27.21 -35.10
CA ILE A 580 34.82 28.41 -34.47
C ILE A 580 35.86 29.58 -34.40
N ALA A 581 35.41 30.77 -34.80
CA ALA A 581 35.79 32.15 -34.42
C ALA A 581 37.27 32.61 -34.33
N ALA A 582 37.59 33.62 -35.16
CA ALA A 582 38.78 34.47 -35.00
C ALA A 582 38.46 35.81 -34.29
N ARG A 583 39.12 35.98 -33.13
CA ARG A 583 39.92 37.13 -32.64
C ARG A 583 39.58 38.61 -32.97
N ARG A 584 39.67 39.34 -31.85
CA ARG A 584 40.40 40.61 -31.54
C ARG A 584 39.78 41.97 -31.92
N ARG A 585 39.36 42.64 -30.83
CA ARG A 585 39.64 44.04 -30.45
C ARG A 585 40.37 44.89 -31.51
N ARG A 586 39.62 45.78 -32.13
CA ARG A 586 39.60 47.19 -31.72
C ARG A 586 38.17 47.59 -31.39
#